data_AF-A0A0K8T3W3-F1
#
_entry.id   AF-A0A0K8T3W3-F1
#
_cell.length_a   1.000
_cell.length_b   1.000
_cell.length_c   1.000
_cell.angle_alpha   90.00
_cell.angle_beta   90.00
_cell.angle_gamma   90.00
#
_symmetry.space_group_name_H-M   'P 1'
#
loop_
_entity.id
_entity.type
_entity.pdbx_description
1 polymer ?
#
loop_
_entity_poly.entity_id
_entity_poly.type
_entity_poly.pdbx_seq_one_letter_code
_entity_poly.pdbx_strand_id
1 'polypeptide(L)'
;MCLSEAVPTMCQESKKVSNEGNTMKSSKKLEKARPEHPEEIRPNLMRRKPPIFFRFNIQVDMVALTFFFCGLATRFYKLAQPKNIVFDELHFGKYVGMYMKNIFFFDLHPPLGKLLISLAASLADFNGKFKFDKIGSPYDDSVPIFALRFIPALCGSLMIPSAY
;
A
#
# COMPACT_ATOMS: atom_id res chain seq x y z
N MET A 1 8.48 -31.14 -62.51
CA MET A 1 8.52 -31.49 -61.07
C MET A 1 7.26 -30.92 -60.46
N CYS A 2 6.41 -31.76 -59.86
CA CYS A 2 5.24 -31.34 -59.09
C CYS A 2 5.71 -30.58 -57.81
N LEU A 3 4.91 -29.88 -57.01
CA LEU A 3 3.46 -29.89 -56.79
C LEU A 3 3.12 -28.61 -55.97
N SER A 4 1.96 -27.97 -56.15
CA SER A 4 1.17 -27.41 -55.03
C SER A 4 -0.20 -26.91 -55.51
N GLU A 5 -1.23 -27.43 -54.86
CA GLU A 5 -2.67 -27.17 -55.03
C GLU A 5 -3.05 -25.68 -55.11
N ALA A 6 -3.97 -25.22 -55.97
CA ALA A 6 -5.36 -25.62 -56.28
C ALA A 6 -6.44 -24.88 -55.45
N VAL A 7 -7.06 -23.92 -56.14
CA VAL A 7 -8.40 -23.29 -56.00
C VAL A 7 -9.47 -24.41 -55.83
N PRO A 8 -10.60 -24.29 -55.07
CA PRO A 8 -11.66 -23.31 -55.38
C PRO A 8 -12.62 -22.77 -54.28
N THR A 9 -13.44 -21.86 -54.79
CA THR A 9 -14.63 -21.12 -54.34
C THR A 9 -15.83 -21.89 -53.75
N MET A 10 -16.58 -21.15 -52.91
CA MET A 10 -18.06 -20.98 -52.90
C MET A 10 -19.04 -22.15 -52.61
N CYS A 11 -20.18 -21.69 -52.06
CA CYS A 11 -21.54 -22.27 -52.10
C CYS A 11 -21.96 -23.34 -51.09
N GLN A 12 -23.23 -23.14 -50.69
CA GLN A 12 -24.13 -23.86 -49.79
C GLN A 12 -24.18 -25.39 -50.05
N GLU A 13 -24.67 -26.25 -49.16
CA GLU A 13 -26.12 -26.35 -48.84
C GLU A 13 -26.45 -27.51 -47.85
N SER A 14 -27.54 -27.32 -47.09
CA SER A 14 -28.57 -28.34 -46.75
C SER A 14 -28.56 -29.20 -45.47
N LYS A 15 -29.81 -29.35 -44.97
CA LYS A 15 -30.42 -30.42 -44.14
C LYS A 15 -30.06 -30.47 -42.65
N LYS A 16 -30.94 -30.08 -41.70
CA LYS A 16 -32.22 -30.70 -41.22
C LYS A 16 -32.09 -32.14 -40.71
N VAL A 17 -32.58 -32.40 -39.48
CA VAL A 17 -33.61 -33.42 -39.13
C VAL A 17 -33.96 -33.35 -37.63
N SER A 18 -35.28 -33.47 -37.32
CA SER A 18 -35.99 -33.87 -36.07
C SER A 18 -35.56 -33.43 -34.66
N ASN A 19 -36.41 -33.36 -33.62
CA ASN A 19 -37.88 -33.36 -33.37
C ASN A 19 -38.02 -32.83 -31.90
N GLU A 20 -39.13 -32.41 -31.28
CA GLU A 20 -40.56 -32.15 -31.59
C GLU A 20 -41.08 -31.18 -30.50
N GLY A 21 -42.33 -30.68 -30.47
CA GLY A 21 -43.48 -30.75 -31.38
C GLY A 21 -44.61 -29.85 -30.83
N ASN A 22 -45.62 -29.55 -31.68
CA ASN A 22 -46.97 -29.01 -31.39
C ASN A 22 -47.16 -27.88 -30.32
N THR A 23 -47.95 -26.82 -30.57
CA THR A 23 -49.30 -26.89 -31.16
C THR A 23 -49.75 -25.57 -31.81
N MET A 24 -50.41 -25.71 -32.95
CA MET A 24 -51.17 -24.71 -33.73
C MET A 24 -51.94 -23.62 -32.93
N LYS A 25 -51.91 -22.38 -33.45
CA LYS A 25 -53.02 -21.75 -34.21
C LYS A 25 -52.66 -20.32 -34.63
N SER A 26 -52.47 -20.08 -35.92
CA SER A 26 -53.49 -19.56 -36.84
C SER A 26 -53.62 -18.04 -36.83
N SER A 27 -52.85 -17.44 -37.74
CA SER A 27 -53.05 -16.17 -38.44
C SER A 27 -54.48 -15.57 -38.47
N LYS A 28 -54.51 -14.22 -38.48
CA LYS A 28 -55.61 -13.22 -38.65
C LYS A 28 -55.60 -12.26 -37.42
N LYS A 29 -55.62 -10.93 -37.56
CA LYS A 29 -55.82 -10.04 -38.72
C LYS A 29 -55.21 -8.64 -38.42
N LEU A 30 -54.89 -7.86 -39.46
CA LEU A 30 -54.31 -6.50 -39.37
C LEU A 30 -55.13 -5.51 -38.51
N GLU A 31 -54.48 -4.81 -37.59
CA GLU A 31 -54.68 -3.38 -37.22
C GLU A 31 -53.48 -2.96 -36.29
N LYS A 32 -52.75 -1.83 -36.36
CA LYS A 32 -52.61 -0.65 -37.27
C LYS A 32 -51.38 0.20 -36.89
N ALA A 33 -50.99 1.17 -37.72
CA ALA A 33 -49.68 1.83 -37.64
C ALA A 33 -49.57 3.08 -36.72
N ARG A 34 -48.38 3.28 -36.10
CA ARG A 34 -47.78 4.58 -35.70
C ARG A 34 -46.24 4.42 -35.51
N PRO A 35 -45.38 5.41 -35.81
CA PRO A 35 -43.95 5.16 -36.08
C PRO A 35 -42.93 5.63 -35.00
N GLU A 36 -41.69 5.14 -35.14
CA GLU A 36 -40.38 5.62 -34.67
C GLU A 36 -40.15 6.10 -33.21
N HIS A 37 -39.16 5.49 -32.54
CA HIS A 37 -38.21 6.18 -31.66
C HIS A 37 -36.82 5.53 -31.77
N PRO A 38 -35.72 6.30 -31.99
CA PRO A 38 -34.41 5.76 -32.39
C PRO A 38 -33.67 4.96 -31.30
N GLU A 39 -32.71 4.14 -31.75
CA GLU A 39 -31.79 3.37 -30.90
C GLU A 39 -31.05 4.22 -29.86
N GLU A 40 -31.16 3.83 -28.59
CA GLU A 40 -30.27 4.32 -27.54
C GLU A 40 -29.07 3.38 -27.42
N ILE A 41 -27.94 3.80 -28.01
CA ILE A 41 -26.64 3.13 -27.87
C ILE A 41 -26.27 3.10 -26.39
N ARG A 42 -26.43 1.96 -25.72
CA ARG A 42 -26.01 1.79 -24.32
C ARG A 42 -24.48 1.90 -24.24
N PRO A 43 -23.91 2.96 -23.66
CA PRO A 43 -22.46 3.08 -23.58
C PRO A 43 -21.92 1.96 -22.69
N ASN A 44 -20.80 1.37 -23.11
CA ASN A 44 -20.10 0.36 -22.31
C ASN A 44 -19.80 0.94 -20.92
N LEU A 45 -20.50 0.42 -19.91
CA LEU A 45 -20.48 0.96 -18.56
C LEU A 45 -19.03 0.91 -18.03
N MET A 46 -18.43 2.08 -17.80
CA MET A 46 -17.08 2.19 -17.24
C MET A 46 -16.95 1.26 -16.04
N ARG A 47 -16.14 0.20 -16.18
CA ARG A 47 -15.87 -0.78 -15.14
C ARG A 47 -15.08 -0.11 -14.02
N ARG A 48 -15.76 0.64 -13.16
CA ARG A 48 -15.18 1.26 -11.98
C ARG A 48 -14.59 0.14 -11.14
N LYS A 49 -13.25 0.12 -11.03
CA LYS A 49 -12.56 -0.74 -10.08
C LYS A 49 -13.17 -0.43 -8.71
N PRO A 50 -13.64 -1.45 -7.94
CA PRO A 50 -14.21 -1.17 -6.63
C PRO A 50 -13.16 -0.46 -5.78
N PRO A 51 -13.53 0.60 -5.03
CA PRO A 51 -12.61 1.22 -4.09
C PRO A 51 -12.07 0.16 -3.12
N ILE A 52 -10.77 0.21 -2.86
CA ILE A 52 -10.08 -0.73 -1.95
C ILE A 52 -10.49 -0.36 -0.52
N PHE A 53 -11.66 -0.83 -0.10
CA PHE A 53 -12.11 -0.70 1.29
C PHE A 53 -11.35 -1.69 2.16
N PHE A 54 -10.29 -1.20 2.80
CA PHE A 54 -9.57 -1.95 3.84
C PHE A 54 -10.52 -2.20 5.02
N ARG A 55 -11.04 -3.43 5.13
CA ARG A 55 -11.88 -3.85 6.26
C ARG A 55 -10.97 -4.27 7.41
N PHE A 56 -10.64 -3.31 8.26
CA PHE A 56 -9.78 -3.55 9.43
C PHE A 56 -10.62 -4.15 10.57
N ASN A 57 -10.62 -5.47 10.69
CA ASN A 57 -11.37 -6.19 11.73
C ASN A 57 -10.44 -6.46 12.93
N ILE A 58 -10.46 -5.55 13.91
CA ILE A 58 -9.69 -5.67 15.14
C ILE A 58 -10.44 -6.60 16.10
N GLN A 59 -10.00 -7.85 16.16
CA GLN A 59 -10.29 -8.72 17.29
C GLN A 59 -9.15 -8.53 18.30
N VAL A 60 -9.40 -7.77 19.37
CA VAL A 60 -8.39 -7.54 20.42
C VAL A 60 -8.30 -8.79 21.29
N ASP A 61 -7.29 -9.62 21.03
CA ASP A 61 -6.91 -10.65 22.00
C ASP A 61 -6.30 -9.97 23.24
N MET A 62 -6.84 -10.28 24.41
CA MET A 62 -6.37 -9.75 25.70
C MET A 62 -4.91 -10.16 25.98
N VAL A 63 -4.47 -11.30 25.45
CA VAL A 63 -3.07 -11.77 25.53
C VAL A 63 -2.17 -10.92 24.66
N ALA A 64 -2.55 -10.64 23.40
CA ALA A 64 -1.79 -9.76 22.52
C ALA A 64 -1.68 -8.33 23.07
N LEU A 65 -2.76 -7.81 23.66
CA LEU A 65 -2.77 -6.51 24.35
C LEU A 65 -1.84 -6.49 25.57
N THR A 66 -1.83 -7.57 26.36
CA THR A 66 -0.92 -7.73 27.52
C THR A 66 0.55 -7.75 27.07
N PHE A 67 0.87 -8.47 26.00
CA PHE A 67 2.21 -8.48 25.42
C PHE A 67 2.61 -7.12 24.84
N PHE A 68 1.69 -6.38 24.21
CA PHE A 68 1.96 -5.01 23.74
C PHE A 68 2.32 -4.07 24.88
N PHE A 69 1.56 -4.06 25.98
CA PHE A 69 1.88 -3.20 27.14
C PHE A 69 3.18 -3.62 27.84
N CYS A 70 3.46 -4.92 27.96
CA CYS A 70 4.73 -5.42 28.47
C CYS A 70 5.91 -5.00 27.57
N GLY A 71 5.73 -5.10 26.25
CA GLY A 71 6.68 -4.63 25.24
C GLY A 71 6.94 -3.12 25.31
N LEU A 72 5.88 -2.33 25.47
CA LEU A 72 5.97 -0.87 25.65
C LEU A 72 6.74 -0.54 26.93
N ALA A 73 6.35 -1.13 28.07
CA ALA A 73 6.98 -0.87 29.37
C ALA A 73 8.48 -1.21 29.37
N THR A 74 8.85 -2.38 28.83
CA THR A 74 10.25 -2.82 28.75
C THR A 74 11.10 -1.97 27.79
N ARG A 75 10.55 -1.49 26.67
CA ARG A 75 11.28 -0.66 25.70
C ARG A 75 11.37 0.80 26.10
N PHE A 76 10.35 1.36 26.76
CA PHE A 76 10.35 2.75 27.22
C PHE A 76 11.10 2.95 28.55
N TYR A 77 11.39 1.87 29.27
CA TYR A 77 12.17 1.93 30.52
C TYR A 77 13.54 2.59 30.30
N LYS A 78 13.72 3.78 30.90
CA LYS A 78 14.96 4.58 30.87
C LYS A 78 15.45 4.98 29.48
N LEU A 79 14.56 5.20 28.53
CA LEU A 79 14.88 5.52 27.12
C LEU A 79 15.93 6.65 26.93
N ALA A 80 15.95 7.67 27.80
CA ALA A 80 16.90 8.79 27.72
C ALA A 80 18.33 8.48 28.27
N GLN A 81 18.56 7.31 28.87
CA GLN A 81 19.88 6.90 29.39
C GLN A 81 20.48 5.80 28.49
N PRO A 82 21.77 5.88 28.09
CA PRO A 82 22.78 6.89 28.42
C PRO A 82 22.65 8.20 27.61
N LYS A 83 23.20 9.28 28.14
CA LYS A 83 23.40 10.60 27.49
C LYS A 83 24.67 10.66 26.61
N ASN A 84 25.15 9.51 26.11
CA ASN A 84 26.33 9.42 25.23
C ASN A 84 25.91 8.86 23.88
N ILE A 85 26.54 9.31 22.80
CA ILE A 85 26.21 8.89 21.43
C ILE A 85 26.59 7.41 21.22
N VAL A 86 25.58 6.57 20.92
CA VAL A 86 25.77 5.15 20.60
C VAL A 86 26.10 4.97 19.10
N PHE A 87 26.71 3.83 18.76
CA PHE A 87 27.21 3.47 17.41
C PHE A 87 26.19 3.72 16.27
N ASP A 88 24.92 3.41 16.50
CA ASP A 88 23.85 3.58 15.50
C ASP A 88 23.38 5.05 15.42
N GLU A 89 23.27 5.71 16.57
CA GLU A 89 22.81 7.09 16.71
C GLU A 89 23.75 8.11 16.06
N LEU A 90 25.06 7.82 15.99
CA LEU A 90 26.02 8.63 15.26
C LEU A 90 25.65 8.73 13.77
N HIS A 91 25.28 7.60 13.16
CA HIS A 91 24.97 7.51 11.75
C HIS A 91 23.60 8.13 11.47
N PHE A 92 22.56 7.69 12.18
CA PHE A 92 21.22 8.25 12.05
C PHE A 92 21.18 9.76 12.36
N GLY A 93 21.90 10.23 13.38
CA GLY A 93 22.01 11.65 13.72
C GLY A 93 22.63 12.50 12.61
N LYS A 94 23.68 12.01 11.93
CA LYS A 94 24.24 12.68 10.74
C LYS A 94 23.17 12.85 9.66
N TYR A 95 22.44 11.78 9.32
CA TYR A 95 21.40 11.84 8.30
C TYR A 95 20.24 12.75 8.70
N VAL A 96 19.76 12.72 9.95
CA VAL A 96 18.76 13.67 10.47
C VAL A 96 19.25 15.11 10.31
N GLY A 97 20.50 15.40 10.67
CA GLY A 97 21.10 16.73 10.47
C GLY A 97 21.21 17.15 8.99
N MET A 98 21.34 16.20 8.06
CA MET A 98 21.31 16.46 6.61
C MET A 98 19.89 16.73 6.11
N TYR A 99 18.90 15.94 6.55
CA TYR A 99 17.49 16.14 6.22
C TYR A 99 16.97 17.50 6.71
N MET A 100 17.28 17.92 7.95
CA MET A 100 16.90 19.25 8.46
C MET A 100 17.49 20.39 7.64
N LYS A 101 18.67 20.19 7.04
CA LYS A 101 19.35 21.17 6.19
C LYS A 101 18.95 21.07 4.71
N ASN A 102 18.07 20.12 4.36
CA ASN A 102 17.69 19.80 2.97
C ASN A 102 18.88 19.58 2.03
N ILE A 103 20.01 19.05 2.54
CA ILE A 103 21.19 18.76 1.72
C ILE A 103 21.12 17.32 1.19
N PHE A 104 21.33 17.18 -0.12
CA PHE A 104 21.34 15.88 -0.78
C PHE A 104 22.55 15.05 -0.36
N PHE A 105 22.33 13.77 -0.07
CA PHE A 105 23.36 12.79 0.23
C PHE A 105 23.03 11.46 -0.45
N PHE A 106 24.05 10.66 -0.74
CA PHE A 106 23.89 9.32 -1.28
C PHE A 106 23.88 8.27 -0.16
N ASP A 107 23.03 7.26 -0.30
CA ASP A 107 22.79 6.22 0.70
C ASP A 107 22.53 4.87 0.02
N LEU A 108 22.98 3.79 0.63
CA LEU A 108 22.72 2.43 0.18
C LEU A 108 21.35 1.92 0.68
N HIS A 109 20.86 2.47 1.79
CA HIS A 109 19.67 1.96 2.47
C HIS A 109 18.38 2.68 2.03
N PRO A 110 17.22 1.99 2.09
CA PRO A 110 15.93 2.64 1.87
C PRO A 110 15.71 3.84 2.82
N PRO A 111 15.29 5.02 2.31
CA PRO A 111 15.26 6.25 3.10
C PRO A 111 14.17 6.29 4.18
N LEU A 112 13.18 5.39 4.12
CA LEU A 112 11.96 5.43 4.95
C LEU A 112 12.27 5.50 6.45
N GLY A 113 13.17 4.66 6.96
CA GLY A 113 13.52 4.65 8.39
C GLY A 113 14.19 5.97 8.83
N LYS A 114 15.13 6.47 8.01
CA LYS A 114 15.86 7.72 8.29
C LYS A 114 14.93 8.94 8.23
N LEU A 115 13.96 8.92 7.32
CA LEU A 115 12.92 9.94 7.19
C LEU A 115 11.95 9.95 8.38
N LEU A 116 11.51 8.79 8.88
CA LEU A 116 10.66 8.72 10.08
C LEU A 116 11.36 9.27 11.34
N ILE A 117 12.64 8.95 11.53
CA ILE A 117 13.44 9.49 12.64
C ILE A 117 13.64 11.01 12.47
N SER A 118 13.88 11.47 11.24
CA SER A 118 13.96 12.91 10.94
C SER A 118 12.63 13.64 11.18
N LEU A 119 11.49 13.03 10.87
CA LEU A 119 10.17 13.60 11.16
C LEU A 119 9.95 13.74 12.67
N ALA A 120 10.31 12.71 13.46
CA ALA A 120 10.22 12.77 14.92
C ALA A 120 11.15 13.83 15.53
N ALA A 121 12.35 14.01 14.98
CA ALA A 121 13.26 15.08 15.39
C ALA A 121 12.72 16.48 15.02
N SER A 122 11.99 16.60 13.90
CA SER A 122 11.36 17.87 13.47
C SER A 122 10.22 18.26 14.41
N LEU A 123 9.39 17.29 14.80
CA LEU A 123 8.34 17.46 15.80
C LEU A 123 8.87 17.80 17.21
N ALA A 124 10.16 17.57 17.45
CA ALA A 124 10.86 17.91 18.70
C ALA A 124 11.79 19.14 18.57
N ASP A 125 11.54 20.00 17.57
CA ASP A 125 12.25 21.27 17.29
C ASP A 125 13.78 21.14 17.12
N PHE A 126 14.26 19.98 16.63
CA PHE A 126 15.68 19.78 16.42
C PHE A 126 16.21 20.55 15.21
N ASN A 127 16.88 21.68 15.50
CA ASN A 127 17.43 22.62 14.53
C ASN A 127 18.57 22.06 13.62
N GLY A 128 18.97 20.80 13.75
CA GLY A 128 20.02 20.17 12.91
C GLY A 128 21.44 20.75 13.07
N LYS A 129 21.67 21.66 14.03
CA LYS A 129 22.94 22.40 14.20
C LYS A 129 24.06 21.53 14.78
N PHE A 130 23.72 20.55 15.62
CA PHE A 130 24.68 19.64 16.25
C PHE A 130 25.41 18.74 15.24
N LYS A 131 26.72 18.54 15.44
CA LYS A 131 27.57 17.64 14.64
C LYS A 131 27.90 16.38 15.43
N PHE A 132 27.53 15.24 14.84
CA PHE A 132 27.77 13.91 15.42
C PHE A 132 29.17 13.41 15.03
N ASP A 133 30.22 13.91 15.67
CA ASP A 133 31.60 13.68 15.19
C ASP A 133 32.25 12.39 15.73
N LYS A 134 32.01 12.01 16.99
CA LYS A 134 32.62 10.82 17.62
C LYS A 134 31.60 9.96 18.39
N ILE A 135 31.86 8.66 18.44
CA ILE A 135 31.09 7.72 19.29
C ILE A 135 31.48 7.99 20.74
N GLY A 136 30.50 7.93 21.65
CA GLY A 136 30.73 8.04 23.09
C GLY A 136 30.92 9.47 23.64
N SER A 137 30.96 10.51 22.80
CA SER A 137 30.85 11.88 23.29
C SER A 137 29.44 12.14 23.86
N PRO A 138 29.32 13.01 24.89
CA PRO A 138 28.02 13.35 25.45
C PRO A 138 27.16 14.10 24.42
N TYR A 139 25.85 13.97 24.56
CA TYR A 139 24.89 14.81 23.85
C TYR A 139 24.90 16.25 24.38
N ASP A 140 24.72 17.20 23.47
CA ASP A 140 24.38 18.59 23.78
C ASP A 140 22.89 18.68 24.20
N ASP A 141 22.56 19.57 25.14
CA ASP A 141 21.19 19.74 25.64
C ASP A 141 20.18 20.19 24.57
N SER A 142 20.66 20.72 23.43
CA SER A 142 19.84 21.06 22.25
C SER A 142 19.37 19.84 21.43
N VAL A 143 19.78 18.61 21.76
CA VAL A 143 19.39 17.40 21.02
C VAL A 143 18.25 16.66 21.75
N PRO A 144 17.06 16.49 21.16
CA PRO A 144 15.97 15.73 21.77
C PRO A 144 16.20 14.21 21.68
N ILE A 145 17.06 13.67 22.55
CA ILE A 145 17.44 12.25 22.64
C ILE A 145 16.19 11.34 22.70
N PHE A 146 15.17 11.75 23.46
CA PHE A 146 13.92 10.98 23.60
C PHE A 146 13.20 10.80 22.26
N ALA A 147 13.08 11.85 21.44
CA ALA A 147 12.37 11.78 20.15
C ALA A 147 13.10 10.87 19.14
N LEU A 148 14.44 10.92 19.12
CA LEU A 148 15.27 10.04 18.27
C LEU A 148 15.09 8.56 18.63
N ARG A 149 14.99 8.24 19.92
CA ARG A 149 14.79 6.86 20.43
C ARG A 149 13.33 6.41 20.46
N PHE A 150 12.37 7.34 20.42
CA PHE A 150 10.94 7.04 20.46
C PHE A 150 10.48 6.19 19.27
N ILE A 151 10.92 6.52 18.06
CA ILE A 151 10.55 5.79 16.83
C ILE A 151 10.99 4.31 16.86
N PRO A 152 12.27 3.96 17.12
CA PRO A 152 12.67 2.55 17.22
C PRO A 152 12.03 1.84 18.43
N ALA A 153 11.80 2.53 19.56
CA ALA A 153 11.11 1.94 20.71
C ALA A 153 9.64 1.60 20.41
N LEU A 154 8.91 2.51 19.76
CA LEU A 154 7.52 2.31 19.36
C LEU A 154 7.38 1.21 18.31
N CYS A 155 8.23 1.22 17.27
CA CYS A 155 8.25 0.17 16.24
C CYS A 155 8.55 -1.21 16.85
N GLY A 156 9.56 -1.29 17.73
CA GLY A 156 9.92 -2.53 18.44
C GLY A 156 8.83 -3.03 19.41
N SER A 157 8.05 -2.13 20.01
CA SER A 157 6.91 -2.50 20.86
C SER A 157 5.71 -2.99 20.05
N LEU A 158 5.46 -2.38 18.88
CA LEU A 158 4.39 -2.77 17.96
C LEU A 158 4.66 -4.11 17.26
N MET A 159 5.93 -4.49 17.09
CA MET A 159 6.32 -5.78 16.51
C MET A 159 5.88 -6.98 17.36
N ILE A 160 5.79 -6.83 18.68
CA ILE A 160 5.46 -7.92 19.62
C ILE A 160 4.04 -8.48 19.40
N PRO A 161 2.95 -7.69 19.47
CA PRO A 161 1.59 -8.18 19.17
C PRO A 161 1.36 -8.48 17.68
N SER A 162 2.31 -8.16 16.80
CA SER A 162 2.26 -8.53 15.38
C SER A 162 2.98 -9.85 15.07
N ALA A 163 3.72 -10.40 16.04
CA ALA A 163 4.44 -11.67 15.93
C ALA A 163 3.82 -12.79 16.80
N TYR A 164 2.91 -12.42 17.70
CA TYR A 164 2.00 -13.31 18.43
C TYR A 164 0.77 -13.62 17.58
#